data_AF-A0A973TSS0-F1
#
_entry.id   AF-A0A973TSS0-F1
#
_cell.length_a   1.000
_cell.length_b   1.000
_cell.length_c   1.000
_cell.angle_alpha   90.00
_cell.angle_beta   90.00
_cell.angle_gamma   90.00
#
_symmetry.space_group_name_H-M   'P 1'
#
loop_
_entity.id
_entity.type
_entity.pdbx_description
1 polymer ?
#
loop_
_entity_poly.entity_id
_entity_poly.type
_entity_poly.pdbx_seq_one_letter_code
_entity_poly.pdbx_strand_id
1 'polypeptide(L)'
;FDRLEDAAAYLIGKLVLTNRRVPRPAPMPPPPPPQRPRPPMNNGFREDPQRRPAPPQRPPVEPPAPVVAQQQQLSGVTTSTQEPKPQRSWPINPMNGEPPLTLFRHKKMVELPAGMEVDRFGEGEGNLVYAAGTPFAQRSLVPSWINRPYHVYRLRRPVEVLTGVAVPWFEQPGGGTAYLMPKTIDDMIADGVLVEVAGQEPPGH
;
A
#
# COMPACT_ATOMS: atom_id res chain seq x y z
N PHE A 1 -8.24 -41.34 -44.74
CA PHE A 1 -6.90 -41.94 -44.62
C PHE A 1 -6.17 -41.67 -45.90
N ASP A 2 -5.15 -40.80 -45.88
CA ASP A 2 -3.98 -40.74 -46.79
C ASP A 2 -3.13 -39.54 -46.32
N ARG A 3 -2.12 -39.76 -45.45
CA ARG A 3 -0.67 -39.86 -45.72
C ARG A 3 -0.13 -38.63 -46.47
N LEU A 4 0.55 -37.66 -45.82
CA LEU A 4 1.88 -37.67 -45.18
C LEU A 4 3.04 -37.88 -46.18
N GLU A 5 3.89 -36.84 -46.23
CA GLU A 5 5.32 -36.79 -46.57
C GLU A 5 5.78 -36.72 -48.03
N ASP A 6 6.25 -35.54 -48.44
CA ASP A 6 7.64 -35.25 -48.85
C ASP A 6 7.75 -33.73 -49.14
N ALA A 7 8.87 -33.03 -49.10
CA ALA A 7 10.14 -33.09 -48.39
C ALA A 7 10.82 -31.74 -48.71
N ALA A 8 11.46 -31.15 -47.69
CA ALA A 8 12.55 -30.20 -47.72
C ALA A 8 12.90 -29.46 -49.04
N ALA A 9 12.79 -28.13 -49.01
CA ALA A 9 13.71 -27.26 -49.76
C ALA A 9 14.16 -26.10 -48.87
N TYR A 10 15.40 -26.24 -48.40
CA TYR A 10 16.23 -25.22 -47.78
C TYR A 10 16.47 -24.05 -48.74
N LEU A 11 16.32 -22.81 -48.28
CA LEU A 11 17.29 -21.75 -48.60
C LEU A 11 17.42 -20.72 -47.47
N ILE A 12 18.58 -20.83 -46.83
CA ILE A 12 19.44 -19.84 -46.15
C ILE A 12 19.15 -18.37 -46.51
N GLY A 13 19.10 -17.48 -45.50
CA GLY A 13 19.16 -16.04 -45.77
C GLY A 13 19.09 -15.08 -44.57
N LYS A 14 20.25 -14.89 -43.92
CA LYS A 14 20.69 -13.69 -43.15
C LYS A 14 19.89 -13.18 -41.93
N LEU A 15 20.50 -13.43 -40.77
CA LEU A 15 20.44 -12.66 -39.53
C LEU A 15 20.84 -11.19 -39.78
N VAL A 16 19.94 -10.25 -39.47
CA VAL A 16 20.26 -8.83 -39.27
C VAL A 16 19.83 -8.44 -37.86
N LEU A 17 20.83 -8.27 -36.98
CA LEU A 17 20.66 -7.61 -35.70
C LEU A 17 20.39 -6.12 -35.96
N THR A 18 19.17 -5.64 -35.70
CA THR A 18 18.91 -4.21 -35.51
C THR A 18 18.26 -3.95 -34.17
N ASN A 19 19.10 -3.37 -33.32
CA ASN A 19 18.90 -2.85 -31.99
C ASN A 19 17.67 -1.90 -31.89
N ARG A 20 16.49 -2.40 -31.48
CA ARG A 20 15.34 -1.55 -31.14
C ARG A 20 15.54 -0.97 -29.75
N ARG A 21 15.99 0.29 -29.70
CA ARG A 21 16.08 1.11 -28.50
C ARG A 21 14.67 1.31 -27.91
N VAL A 22 14.54 1.05 -26.62
CA VAL A 22 13.41 1.51 -25.79
C VAL A 22 13.41 3.05 -25.81
N PRO A 23 12.27 3.73 -26.04
CA PRO A 23 12.23 5.18 -25.96
C PRO A 23 12.48 5.61 -24.52
N ARG A 24 13.50 6.46 -24.34
CA ARG A 24 13.83 7.07 -23.05
C ARG A 24 12.72 8.09 -22.70
N PRO A 25 12.18 8.11 -21.47
CA PRO A 25 11.21 9.12 -21.06
C PRO A 25 11.84 10.52 -21.17
N ALA A 26 11.06 11.50 -21.61
CA ALA A 26 11.48 12.89 -21.72
C ALA A 26 11.94 13.43 -20.34
N PRO A 27 12.99 14.27 -20.29
CA PRO A 27 13.41 14.89 -19.05
C PRO A 27 12.31 15.82 -18.53
N MET A 28 11.98 15.71 -17.25
CA MET A 28 11.06 16.62 -16.56
C MET A 28 11.65 18.04 -16.57
N PRO A 29 10.81 19.10 -16.63
CA PRO A 29 11.29 20.47 -16.49
C PRO A 29 11.96 20.66 -15.12
N PRO A 30 13.03 21.47 -15.03
CA PRO A 30 13.71 21.71 -13.76
C PRO A 30 12.77 22.43 -12.79
N PRO A 31 12.88 22.16 -11.48
CA PRO A 31 12.12 22.89 -10.47
C PRO A 31 12.48 24.38 -10.51
N PRO A 32 11.53 25.29 -10.18
CA PRO A 32 11.81 26.71 -10.12
C PRO A 32 12.89 27.01 -9.06
N PRO A 33 13.73 28.04 -9.28
CA PRO A 33 14.80 28.37 -8.33
C PRO A 33 14.21 28.84 -6.99
N PRO A 34 14.90 28.56 -5.87
CA PRO A 34 14.45 29.00 -4.55
C PRO A 34 14.42 30.54 -4.50
N GLN A 35 13.25 31.09 -4.16
CA GLN A 35 13.10 32.53 -3.97
C GLN A 35 13.85 32.98 -2.71
N ARG A 36 14.69 34.01 -2.84
CA ARG A 36 15.37 34.62 -1.69
C ARG A 36 14.32 35.28 -0.77
N PRO A 37 14.45 35.18 0.56
CA PRO A 37 13.57 35.90 1.46
C PRO A 37 13.77 37.41 1.29
N ARG A 38 12.67 38.16 1.19
CA ARG A 38 12.68 39.63 1.19
C ARG A 38 13.09 40.11 2.59
N PRO A 39 13.95 41.13 2.73
CA PRO A 39 14.27 41.69 4.04
C PRO A 39 13.06 42.49 4.58
N PRO A 40 12.84 42.51 5.90
CA PRO A 40 11.80 43.34 6.49
C PRO A 40 12.25 44.82 6.54
N MET A 41 11.40 45.72 6.04
CA MET A 41 11.51 47.15 6.34
C MET A 41 10.99 47.37 7.77
N ASN A 42 11.90 47.75 8.66
CA ASN A 42 11.60 48.32 9.97
C ASN A 42 11.17 49.78 9.81
N ASN A 43 10.10 50.20 10.50
CA ASN A 43 9.96 51.55 11.04
C ASN A 43 8.72 51.65 11.96
N GLY A 44 8.97 51.87 13.26
CA GLY A 44 8.28 52.91 14.03
C GLY A 44 7.10 52.54 14.94
N PHE A 45 7.40 52.26 16.22
CA PHE A 45 6.70 52.61 17.49
C PHE A 45 5.19 52.96 17.50
N ARG A 46 4.40 52.28 18.35
CA ARG A 46 3.58 52.83 19.48
C ARG A 46 2.86 51.72 20.29
N GLU A 47 2.82 51.87 21.62
CA GLU A 47 2.27 50.98 22.66
C GLU A 47 0.73 51.05 22.82
N ASP A 48 0.06 49.93 23.23
CA ASP A 48 -0.89 49.75 24.38
C ASP A 48 -1.70 48.41 24.29
N PRO A 49 -2.15 47.75 25.40
CA PRO A 49 -2.42 46.30 25.45
C PRO A 49 -3.90 45.83 25.54
N GLN A 50 -4.05 44.49 25.60
CA GLN A 50 -5.23 43.65 25.87
C GLN A 50 -6.15 43.24 24.69
N ARG A 51 -5.99 41.99 24.20
CA ARG A 51 -7.10 41.04 23.93
C ARG A 51 -6.64 39.57 24.03
N ARG A 52 -7.24 38.85 25.00
CA ARG A 52 -7.56 37.40 25.16
C ARG A 52 -6.57 36.33 24.66
N PRO A 53 -6.28 35.29 25.46
CA PRO A 53 -5.56 34.11 24.97
C PRO A 53 -6.46 33.26 24.07
N ALA A 54 -5.98 32.95 22.86
CA ALA A 54 -6.51 31.89 22.01
C ALA A 54 -5.89 30.53 22.42
N PRO A 55 -6.60 29.40 22.24
CA PRO A 55 -6.12 28.07 22.64
C PRO A 55 -4.88 27.64 21.81
N PRO A 56 -4.03 26.73 22.35
CA PRO A 56 -2.76 26.37 21.71
C PRO A 56 -3.01 25.67 20.37
N GLN A 57 -2.42 26.19 19.30
CA GLN A 57 -2.38 25.50 18.01
C GLN A 57 -1.49 24.26 18.13
N ARG A 58 -2.02 23.10 17.72
CA ARG A 58 -1.22 21.88 17.56
C ARG A 58 -0.23 22.10 16.41
N PRO A 59 1.06 21.73 16.56
CA PRO A 59 2.00 21.84 15.47
C PRO A 59 1.60 20.90 14.32
N PRO A 60 1.82 21.28 13.05
CA PRO A 60 1.66 20.36 11.92
C PRO A 60 2.62 19.18 12.05
N VAL A 61 2.10 17.96 11.99
CA VAL A 61 2.90 16.74 11.82
C VAL A 61 3.31 16.63 10.37
N GLU A 62 4.59 16.87 10.09
CA GLU A 62 5.24 16.68 8.80
C GLU A 62 5.29 15.17 8.47
N PRO A 63 4.93 14.72 7.25
CA PRO A 63 5.16 13.34 6.83
C PRO A 63 6.68 13.10 6.64
N PRO A 64 7.24 11.95 7.06
CA PRO A 64 8.66 11.69 6.85
C PRO A 64 8.98 11.49 5.36
N ALA A 65 9.98 12.22 4.88
CA ALA A 65 10.59 12.11 3.55
C ALA A 65 11.23 10.72 3.32
N PRO A 66 11.43 10.28 2.05
CA PRO A 66 12.03 8.99 1.76
C PRO A 66 13.52 8.99 2.12
N VAL A 67 13.93 8.01 2.93
CA VAL A 67 15.33 7.77 3.28
C VAL A 67 16.13 7.32 2.04
N VAL A 68 17.04 8.18 1.58
CA VAL A 68 18.09 7.81 0.63
C VAL A 68 19.14 7.02 1.39
N ALA A 69 19.34 5.76 1.01
CA ALA A 69 20.40 4.91 1.53
C ALA A 69 21.77 5.53 1.18
N GLN A 70 22.51 5.95 2.20
CA GLN A 70 23.94 6.26 2.08
C GLN A 70 24.74 5.17 2.80
N GLN A 71 25.45 4.36 2.02
CA GLN A 71 26.50 3.48 2.51
C GLN A 71 27.71 4.33 2.92
N GLN A 72 28.02 4.33 4.22
CA GLN A 72 29.37 4.63 4.71
C GLN A 72 29.73 3.58 5.76
N GLN A 73 30.63 2.68 5.37
CA GLN A 73 31.34 1.81 6.29
C GLN A 73 32.29 2.68 7.12
N LEU A 74 32.28 2.54 8.45
CA LEU A 74 33.46 2.69 9.32
C LEU A 74 33.12 2.18 10.72
N SER A 75 33.96 1.26 11.17
CA SER A 75 33.93 0.53 12.43
C SER A 75 33.96 1.45 13.66
N GLY A 76 33.07 1.20 14.63
CA GLY A 76 33.12 1.86 15.93
C GLY A 76 31.95 1.45 16.81
N VAL A 77 32.20 0.56 17.77
CA VAL A 77 31.26 0.16 18.83
C VAL A 77 30.75 1.40 19.55
N THR A 78 29.45 1.67 19.46
CA THR A 78 28.68 2.33 20.52
C THR A 78 27.31 1.67 20.64
N THR A 79 27.10 1.04 21.78
CA THR A 79 25.83 0.49 22.24
C THR A 79 24.84 1.64 22.42
N SER A 80 23.95 1.86 21.46
CA SER A 80 22.66 2.51 21.71
C SER A 80 21.62 1.41 21.86
N THR A 81 21.41 0.99 23.10
CA THR A 81 20.22 0.26 23.50
C THR A 81 19.03 1.22 23.39
N GLN A 82 18.53 1.41 22.16
CA GLN A 82 17.13 1.78 22.00
C GLN A 82 16.35 0.54 22.41
N GLU A 83 15.71 0.62 23.58
CA GLU A 83 14.70 -0.34 23.98
C GLU A 83 13.75 -0.54 22.79
N PRO A 84 13.59 -1.78 22.28
CA PRO A 84 12.54 -2.04 21.31
C PRO A 84 11.23 -1.72 22.02
N LYS A 85 10.53 -0.67 21.58
CA LYS A 85 9.10 -0.48 21.86
C LYS A 85 8.48 -1.87 21.73
N PRO A 86 7.71 -2.36 22.73
CA PRO A 86 7.14 -3.70 22.67
C PRO A 86 6.24 -3.75 21.44
N GLN A 87 6.79 -4.26 20.35
CA GLN A 87 6.09 -4.45 19.11
C GLN A 87 5.19 -5.63 19.40
N ARG A 88 3.96 -5.32 19.83
CA ARG A 88 2.95 -6.33 20.16
C ARG A 88 2.89 -7.28 18.97
N SER A 89 3.49 -8.45 19.13
CA SER A 89 3.62 -9.45 18.07
C SER A 89 2.25 -10.08 17.92
N TRP A 90 1.56 -9.72 16.85
CA TRP A 90 0.30 -10.36 16.50
C TRP A 90 0.61 -11.75 15.92
N PRO A 91 -0.25 -12.75 16.15
CA PRO A 91 -0.04 -14.10 15.62
C PRO A 91 -0.16 -14.15 14.08
N ILE A 92 -0.80 -13.15 13.48
CA ILE A 92 -0.95 -13.01 12.03
C ILE A 92 -0.20 -11.76 11.57
N ASN A 93 0.66 -11.93 10.56
CA ASN A 93 1.43 -10.87 9.93
C ASN A 93 0.97 -10.62 8.49
N PRO A 94 1.16 -9.41 7.95
CA PRO A 94 0.93 -9.13 6.53
C PRO A 94 1.89 -9.95 5.66
N MET A 95 1.37 -10.49 4.55
CA MET A 95 2.19 -11.13 3.51
C MET A 95 3.05 -10.11 2.75
N ASN A 96 3.96 -10.60 1.91
CA ASN A 96 4.82 -9.74 1.11
C ASN A 96 3.98 -8.79 0.22
N GLY A 97 4.35 -7.50 0.22
CA GLY A 97 3.65 -6.48 -0.56
C GLY A 97 2.35 -5.95 0.08
N GLU A 98 1.91 -6.50 1.21
CA GLU A 98 0.81 -5.96 2.00
C GLU A 98 1.21 -4.70 2.78
N PRO A 99 0.27 -3.81 3.10
CA PRO A 99 0.54 -2.69 3.98
C PRO A 99 0.96 -3.18 5.38
N PRO A 100 1.91 -2.49 6.04
CA PRO A 100 2.33 -2.86 7.38
C PRO A 100 1.19 -2.70 8.38
N LEU A 101 1.23 -3.48 9.47
CA LEU A 101 0.21 -3.41 10.53
C LEU A 101 0.07 -2.03 11.17
N THR A 102 1.07 -1.15 11.03
CA THR A 102 1.03 0.23 11.52
C THR A 102 -0.08 1.07 10.88
N LEU A 103 -0.58 0.70 9.68
CA LEU A 103 -1.70 1.38 9.01
C LEU A 103 -3.09 0.99 9.55
N PHE A 104 -3.17 0.12 10.55
CA PHE A 104 -4.44 -0.29 11.16
C PHE A 104 -4.47 0.06 12.65
N ARG A 105 -5.56 0.64 13.14
CA ARG A 105 -5.81 0.87 14.57
C ARG A 105 -6.82 -0.14 15.14
N HIS A 106 -6.94 -0.20 16.46
CA HIS A 106 -7.86 -1.11 17.17
C HIS A 106 -7.69 -2.58 16.76
N LYS A 107 -6.43 -3.00 16.57
CA LYS A 107 -6.10 -4.37 16.19
C LYS A 107 -6.53 -5.35 17.28
N LYS A 108 -7.22 -6.42 16.88
CA LYS A 108 -7.62 -7.53 17.77
C LYS A 108 -7.86 -8.80 16.96
N MET A 109 -7.75 -9.95 17.61
CA MET A 109 -8.21 -11.21 17.03
C MET A 109 -9.74 -11.27 17.10
N VAL A 110 -10.36 -11.70 16.00
CA VAL A 110 -11.80 -11.94 15.90
C VAL A 110 -12.05 -13.18 15.07
N GLU A 111 -13.15 -13.87 15.35
CA GLU A 111 -13.65 -14.92 14.48
C GLU A 111 -14.66 -14.31 13.50
N LEU A 112 -14.42 -14.46 12.20
CA LEU A 112 -15.38 -14.10 11.16
C LEU A 112 -16.34 -15.26 10.95
N PRO A 113 -17.67 -15.01 10.92
CA PRO A 113 -18.64 -16.07 10.71
C PRO A 113 -18.64 -16.56 9.26
N ALA A 114 -19.10 -17.80 9.08
CA ALA A 114 -19.41 -18.32 7.75
C ALA A 114 -20.49 -17.46 7.07
N GLY A 115 -20.39 -17.32 5.75
CA GLY A 115 -21.28 -16.49 4.93
C GLY A 115 -20.87 -15.03 4.85
N MET A 116 -19.92 -14.55 5.67
CA MET A 116 -19.40 -13.19 5.55
C MET A 116 -18.67 -12.99 4.22
N GLU A 117 -18.93 -11.85 3.57
CA GLU A 117 -18.27 -11.46 2.33
C GLU A 117 -17.19 -10.42 2.59
N VAL A 118 -16.04 -10.66 1.97
CA VAL A 118 -14.84 -9.83 2.06
C VAL A 118 -14.29 -9.60 0.66
N ASP A 119 -13.59 -8.50 0.44
CA ASP A 119 -13.07 -8.16 -0.87
C ASP A 119 -11.62 -7.66 -0.84
N ARG A 120 -11.00 -7.60 -2.01
CA ARG A 120 -9.60 -7.21 -2.16
C ARG A 120 -9.33 -6.58 -3.53
N PHE A 121 -8.37 -5.64 -3.53
CA PHE A 121 -7.69 -5.16 -4.73
C PHE A 121 -6.28 -5.78 -4.79
N GLY A 122 -6.10 -6.80 -5.64
CA GLY A 122 -4.85 -7.52 -5.82
C GLY A 122 -5.01 -9.04 -5.85
N GLU A 123 -3.90 -9.69 -6.20
CA GLU A 123 -3.81 -11.15 -6.38
C GLU A 123 -3.97 -11.95 -5.07
N GLY A 124 -4.10 -13.27 -5.24
CA GLY A 124 -4.30 -14.27 -4.18
C GLY A 124 -3.10 -14.51 -3.26
N GLU A 125 -1.89 -14.08 -3.63
CA GLU A 125 -0.67 -14.21 -2.80
C GLU A 125 -0.71 -13.36 -1.51
N GLY A 126 -1.62 -12.39 -1.45
CA GLY A 126 -1.83 -11.55 -0.28
C GLY A 126 -2.68 -12.20 0.80
N ASN A 127 -2.83 -11.53 1.94
CA ASN A 127 -3.73 -11.97 3.02
C ASN A 127 -4.62 -10.86 3.59
N LEU A 128 -4.52 -9.64 3.08
CA LEU A 128 -5.37 -8.53 3.51
C LEU A 128 -6.67 -8.48 2.71
N VAL A 129 -7.79 -8.43 3.39
CA VAL A 129 -9.11 -8.18 2.79
C VAL A 129 -9.85 -7.11 3.59
N TYR A 130 -10.89 -6.54 2.99
CA TYR A 130 -11.81 -5.62 3.65
C TYR A 130 -13.20 -6.22 3.68
N ALA A 131 -14.09 -5.67 4.51
CA ALA A 131 -15.51 -5.98 4.38
C ALA A 131 -15.98 -5.66 2.94
N ALA A 132 -16.73 -6.57 2.31
CA ALA A 132 -17.17 -6.39 0.93
C ALA A 132 -17.93 -5.06 0.75
N GLY A 133 -17.64 -4.34 -0.33
CA GLY A 133 -18.27 -3.05 -0.65
C GLY A 133 -17.63 -1.84 0.07
N THR A 134 -16.55 -2.03 0.84
CA THR A 134 -15.82 -0.90 1.45
C THR A 134 -15.25 0.02 0.35
N PRO A 135 -15.61 1.31 0.27
CA PRO A 135 -15.07 2.23 -0.74
C PRO A 135 -13.55 2.29 -0.71
N PHE A 136 -12.89 2.50 -1.87
CA PHE A 136 -11.43 2.48 -1.94
C PHE A 136 -10.78 3.49 -0.98
N ALA A 137 -11.33 4.71 -0.91
CA ALA A 137 -10.88 5.78 -0.01
C ALA A 137 -10.97 5.42 1.48
N GLN A 138 -11.81 4.45 1.87
CA GLN A 138 -11.88 3.99 3.26
C GLN A 138 -10.80 2.95 3.59
N ARG A 139 -10.07 2.45 2.59
CA ARG A 139 -9.03 1.43 2.78
C ARG A 139 -7.65 2.04 3.02
N SER A 140 -7.44 3.32 2.70
CA SER A 140 -6.14 4.00 2.82
C SER A 140 -5.00 3.22 2.17
N LEU A 141 -5.28 2.64 1.00
CA LEU A 141 -4.31 1.88 0.22
C LEU A 141 -3.56 2.80 -0.74
N VAL A 142 -2.43 2.33 -1.26
CA VAL A 142 -1.66 3.07 -2.27
C VAL A 142 -2.60 3.37 -3.45
N PRO A 143 -2.72 4.62 -3.93
CA PRO A 143 -3.70 4.98 -4.95
C PRO A 143 -3.65 4.13 -6.22
N SER A 144 -2.46 3.70 -6.65
CA SER A 144 -2.30 2.85 -7.84
C SER A 144 -2.92 1.46 -7.71
N TRP A 145 -3.20 0.99 -6.48
CA TRP A 145 -3.80 -0.33 -6.23
C TRP A 145 -5.24 -0.41 -6.69
N ILE A 146 -5.90 0.72 -6.91
CA ILE A 146 -7.26 0.76 -7.47
C ILE A 146 -7.35 0.09 -8.86
N ASN A 147 -6.23 0.01 -9.57
CA ASN A 147 -6.13 -0.61 -10.89
C ASN A 147 -5.77 -2.10 -10.82
N ARG A 148 -5.59 -2.66 -9.62
CA ARG A 148 -5.36 -4.10 -9.45
C ARG A 148 -6.66 -4.87 -9.66
N PRO A 149 -6.59 -6.17 -9.99
CA PRO A 149 -7.77 -7.03 -10.04
C PRO A 149 -8.58 -6.94 -8.75
N TYR A 150 -9.89 -6.80 -8.91
CA TYR A 150 -10.85 -6.75 -7.81
C TYR A 150 -11.52 -8.10 -7.66
N HIS A 151 -11.51 -8.64 -6.44
CA HIS A 151 -12.07 -9.94 -6.12
C HIS A 151 -12.92 -9.84 -4.86
N VAL A 152 -14.01 -10.60 -4.84
CA VAL A 152 -14.88 -10.78 -3.68
C VAL A 152 -14.87 -12.25 -3.29
N TYR A 153 -14.77 -12.51 -2.00
CA TYR A 153 -14.71 -13.85 -1.42
C TYR A 153 -15.77 -13.98 -0.34
N ARG A 154 -16.38 -15.16 -0.28
CA ARG A 154 -17.32 -15.52 0.79
C ARG A 154 -16.70 -16.60 1.67
N LEU A 155 -16.76 -16.39 2.99
CA LEU A 155 -16.33 -17.38 3.96
C LEU A 155 -17.28 -18.57 3.94
N ARG A 156 -16.76 -19.79 3.85
CA ARG A 156 -17.54 -21.04 3.93
C ARG A 156 -17.63 -21.59 5.35
N ARG A 157 -16.71 -21.19 6.22
CA ARG A 157 -16.61 -21.62 7.62
C ARG A 157 -16.03 -20.48 8.47
N PRO A 158 -16.20 -20.51 9.80
CA PRO A 158 -15.59 -19.52 10.67
C PRO A 158 -14.06 -19.50 10.57
N VAL A 159 -13.46 -18.32 10.67
CA VAL A 159 -12.00 -18.11 10.58
C VAL A 159 -11.55 -17.10 11.61
N GLU A 160 -10.52 -17.45 12.38
CA GLU A 160 -9.83 -16.50 13.25
C GLU A 160 -8.90 -15.59 12.42
N VAL A 161 -9.12 -14.28 12.51
CA VAL A 161 -8.40 -13.25 11.76
C VAL A 161 -7.94 -12.12 12.66
N LEU A 162 -6.92 -11.39 12.21
CA LEU A 162 -6.54 -10.13 12.82
C LEU A 162 -7.34 -9.02 12.16
N THR A 163 -8.28 -8.40 12.88
CA THR A 163 -9.01 -7.23 12.36
C THR A 163 -8.32 -5.93 12.77
N GLY A 164 -8.54 -4.88 11.99
CA GLY A 164 -8.17 -3.51 12.36
C GLY A 164 -8.90 -2.50 11.48
N VAL A 165 -8.90 -1.23 11.91
CA VAL A 165 -9.52 -0.14 11.16
C VAL A 165 -8.43 0.66 10.44
N ALA A 166 -8.54 0.82 9.12
CA ALA A 166 -7.56 1.56 8.33
C ALA A 166 -7.46 3.02 8.81
N VAL A 167 -6.25 3.48 9.13
CA VAL A 167 -6.00 4.87 9.54
C VAL A 167 -6.03 5.80 8.33
N PRO A 168 -6.33 7.10 8.48
CA PRO A 168 -6.19 8.06 7.38
C PRO A 168 -4.74 8.06 6.85
N TRP A 169 -4.56 7.84 5.55
CA TRP A 169 -3.25 7.78 4.89
C TRP A 169 -3.40 7.98 3.38
N PHE A 170 -2.33 8.29 2.64
CA PHE A 170 -2.36 8.54 1.18
C PHE A 170 -3.46 9.53 0.72
N GLU A 171 -3.67 10.60 1.50
CA GLU A 171 -4.75 11.60 1.29
C GLU A 171 -6.17 11.01 1.29
N GLN A 172 -6.32 9.82 1.86
CA GLN A 172 -7.59 9.13 2.00
C GLN A 172 -8.06 9.16 3.47
N PRO A 173 -9.38 9.24 3.70
CA PRO A 173 -9.95 9.29 5.05
C PRO A 173 -9.74 7.99 5.85
N GLY A 174 -9.62 6.84 5.19
CA GLY A 174 -9.58 5.55 5.86
C GLY A 174 -10.90 5.22 6.54
N GLY A 175 -10.84 4.41 7.61
CA GLY A 175 -12.00 4.04 8.42
C GLY A 175 -12.64 2.71 8.06
N GLY A 176 -12.24 2.09 6.95
CA GLY A 176 -12.68 0.76 6.54
C GLY A 176 -12.17 -0.32 7.49
N THR A 177 -12.97 -1.39 7.63
CA THR A 177 -12.59 -2.56 8.44
C THR A 177 -11.78 -3.51 7.58
N ALA A 178 -10.54 -3.75 8.00
CA ALA A 178 -9.62 -4.70 7.42
C ALA A 178 -9.60 -6.00 8.22
N TYR A 179 -9.32 -7.09 7.52
CA TYR A 179 -9.08 -8.42 8.07
C TYR A 179 -7.82 -8.98 7.44
N LEU A 180 -6.84 -9.34 8.26
CA LEU A 180 -5.70 -10.13 7.82
C LEU A 180 -5.99 -11.60 8.09
N MET A 181 -5.97 -12.38 7.01
CA MET A 181 -6.14 -13.82 7.02
C MET A 181 -4.86 -14.52 7.53
N PRO A 182 -4.98 -15.71 8.16
CA PRO A 182 -3.82 -16.44 8.68
C PRO A 182 -2.90 -17.01 7.59
N LYS A 183 -3.41 -17.16 6.36
CA LYS A 183 -2.67 -17.63 5.17
C LYS A 183 -2.95 -16.72 3.98
N THR A 184 -2.31 -16.99 2.85
CA THR A 184 -2.60 -16.33 1.57
C THR A 184 -4.04 -16.62 1.14
N ILE A 185 -4.63 -15.75 0.32
CA ILE A 185 -5.99 -15.97 -0.19
C ILE A 185 -6.04 -17.22 -1.06
N ASP A 186 -5.00 -17.48 -1.87
CA ASP A 186 -4.91 -18.72 -2.66
C ASP A 186 -4.95 -19.98 -1.77
N ASP A 187 -4.17 -20.01 -0.69
CA ASP A 187 -4.21 -21.14 0.26
C ASP A 187 -5.58 -21.28 0.92
N MET A 188 -6.22 -20.15 1.26
CA MET A 188 -7.55 -20.14 1.90
C MET A 188 -8.63 -20.64 0.94
N ILE A 189 -8.51 -20.40 -0.36
CA ILE A 189 -9.38 -20.95 -1.41
C ILE A 189 -9.09 -22.44 -1.61
N ALA A 190 -7.81 -22.83 -1.69
CA ALA A 190 -7.40 -24.23 -1.84
C ALA A 190 -7.88 -25.10 -0.66
N ASP A 191 -7.81 -24.57 0.56
CA ASP A 191 -8.33 -25.20 1.79
C ASP A 191 -9.87 -25.20 1.87
N GLY A 192 -10.56 -24.60 0.89
CA GLY A 192 -12.02 -24.48 0.84
C GLY A 192 -12.59 -23.59 1.95
N VAL A 193 -11.78 -22.74 2.57
CA VAL A 193 -12.20 -21.76 3.58
C VAL A 193 -12.96 -20.61 2.92
N LEU A 194 -12.40 -20.13 1.83
CA LEU A 194 -12.94 -19.05 1.00
C LEU A 194 -13.46 -19.64 -0.31
N VAL A 195 -14.46 -18.99 -0.87
CA VAL A 195 -14.89 -19.20 -2.26
C VAL A 195 -15.01 -17.84 -2.92
N GLU A 196 -14.47 -17.71 -4.13
CA GLU A 196 -14.61 -16.50 -4.92
C GLU A 196 -16.05 -16.33 -5.40
N VAL A 197 -16.56 -15.11 -5.30
CA VAL A 197 -17.88 -14.70 -5.77
C VAL A 197 -17.70 -13.97 -7.10
N ALA A 198 -18.01 -14.65 -8.20
CA ALA A 198 -17.83 -14.12 -9.54
C ALA A 198 -18.79 -12.96 -9.86
N GLY A 199 -18.34 -12.07 -10.75
CA GLY A 199 -19.18 -11.00 -11.33
C GLY A 199 -19.47 -9.82 -10.39
N GLN A 200 -18.68 -9.65 -9.32
CA GLN A 200 -18.77 -8.48 -8.46
C GLN A 200 -17.92 -7.34 -9.00
N GLU A 201 -18.49 -6.13 -9.01
CA GLU A 201 -17.80 -4.91 -9.43
C GLU A 201 -17.18 -4.19 -8.22
N PRO A 202 -16.05 -3.48 -8.42
CA PRO A 202 -15.44 -2.71 -7.35
C PRO A 202 -16.40 -1.61 -6.84
N PRO A 203 -16.41 -1.33 -5.53
CA PRO A 203 -17.22 -0.24 -4.99
C PRO A 203 -16.75 1.11 -5.54
N GLY A 204 -17.69 2.05 -5.63
CA GLY A 204 -17.41 3.42 -6.07
C GLY A 204 -16.31 4.12 -5.25
N HIS A 205 -15.70 5.12 -5.88
CA HIS A 205 -14.59 5.91 -5.33
C HIS A 205 -15.06 6.98 -4.33
#